data_AF-A0A455UA49-F1
#
_entry.id   AF-A0A455UA49-F1
#
_cell.length_a   1.000
_cell.length_b   1.000
_cell.length_c   1.000
_cell.angle_alpha   90.00
_cell.angle_beta   90.00
_cell.angle_gamma   90.00
#
_symmetry.space_group_name_H-M   'P 1'
#
loop_
_entity.id
_entity.type
_entity.pdbx_description
1 polymer ?
#
loop_
_entity_poly.entity_id
_entity_poly.type
_entity_poly.pdbx_seq_one_letter_code
_entity_poly.pdbx_strand_id
1 'polypeptide(L)'
;MLMTLDYLFNMGLLTFVTGLETQFYYAVVALLLPLVFLLWPMRSRQQEQPIPWYDYLLSAATLLVGGYFVYNAVPILERGWAFSAPEIAIYASYAYWLLIIEAARRAGGLPIAIIAGVFSLYPLVADIVPGPIQAFPSTLEQTAMYHTMSTESIMGVPLQAFAGLVIGFLVFGVVLQKSGGGKFLLISLLHCLVMYAAAQPRYQFSPAA
;
A
#
# COMPACT_ATOMS: atom_id res chain seq x y z
N MET A 1 -8.34 5.82 -8.29
CA MET A 1 -8.56 5.85 -9.75
C MET A 1 -8.60 7.27 -10.28
N LEU A 2 -9.53 8.14 -9.87
CA LEU A 2 -9.52 9.53 -10.36
C LEU A 2 -8.27 10.30 -9.88
N MET A 3 -7.95 10.22 -8.58
CA MET A 3 -6.76 10.88 -8.01
C MET A 3 -5.44 10.40 -8.63
N THR A 4 -5.36 9.13 -8.98
CA THR A 4 -4.16 8.51 -9.56
C THR A 4 -3.95 8.91 -11.01
N LEU A 5 -5.03 9.12 -11.77
CA LEU A 5 -4.96 9.67 -13.13
C LEU A 5 -4.51 11.13 -13.12
N ASP A 6 -5.06 11.93 -12.20
CA ASP A 6 -4.70 13.34 -12.08
C ASP A 6 -3.21 13.53 -11.73
N TYR A 7 -2.69 12.73 -10.79
CA TYR A 7 -1.27 12.73 -10.44
C TYR A 7 -0.37 12.21 -11.58
N LEU A 8 -0.69 11.06 -12.17
CA LEU A 8 0.15 10.41 -13.18
C LEU A 8 0.25 11.22 -14.49
N PHE A 9 -0.84 11.86 -14.90
CA PHE A 9 -0.89 12.68 -16.11
C PHE A 9 -0.67 14.17 -15.84
N ASN A 10 -0.42 14.54 -14.57
CA ASN A 10 -0.28 15.92 -14.12
C ASN A 10 -1.37 16.85 -14.70
N MET A 11 -2.63 16.41 -14.64
CA MET A 11 -3.74 17.13 -15.26
C MET A 11 -4.14 18.40 -14.49
N GLY A 12 -3.75 18.52 -13.22
CA GLY A 12 -4.02 19.69 -12.39
C GLY A 12 -5.51 19.91 -12.07
N LEU A 13 -6.34 18.87 -12.21
CA LEU A 13 -7.79 18.94 -11.93
C LEU A 13 -8.09 18.83 -10.43
N LEU A 14 -7.26 18.13 -9.66
CA LEU A 14 -7.42 17.95 -8.21
C LEU A 14 -6.24 18.57 -7.43
N THR A 15 -5.93 19.83 -7.72
CA THR A 15 -4.85 20.61 -7.07
C THR A 15 -4.85 20.59 -5.54
N PHE A 16 -6.02 20.35 -4.92
CA PHE A 16 -6.13 20.22 -3.46
C PHE A 16 -5.63 18.89 -2.89
N VAL A 17 -5.53 17.80 -3.68
CA VAL A 17 -5.18 16.45 -3.21
C VAL A 17 -3.90 15.90 -3.85
N THR A 18 -3.58 16.34 -5.07
CA THR A 18 -2.42 15.85 -5.86
C THR A 18 -1.29 16.88 -5.96
N GLY A 19 -1.39 18.00 -5.23
CA GLY A 19 -0.40 19.08 -5.29
C GLY A 19 0.99 18.69 -4.77
N LEU A 20 1.09 17.67 -3.90
CA LEU A 20 2.34 17.14 -3.34
C LEU A 20 2.35 15.61 -3.40
N GLU A 21 3.52 15.01 -3.66
CA GLU A 21 3.67 13.54 -3.72
C GLU A 21 3.29 12.87 -2.40
N THR A 22 3.71 13.44 -1.27
CA THR A 22 3.37 12.93 0.06
C THR A 22 1.88 12.96 0.32
N GLN A 23 1.18 14.00 -0.17
CA GLN A 23 -0.28 14.09 -0.07
C GLN A 23 -0.97 12.98 -0.89
N PHE A 24 -0.46 12.71 -2.08
CA PHE A 24 -0.93 11.60 -2.91
C PHE A 24 -0.72 10.24 -2.21
N TYR A 25 0.44 10.00 -1.60
CA TYR A 25 0.69 8.77 -0.85
C TYR A 25 -0.25 8.62 0.36
N TYR A 26 -0.46 9.69 1.14
CA TYR A 26 -1.47 9.68 2.20
C TYR A 26 -2.87 9.37 1.67
N ALA A 27 -3.26 9.94 0.52
CA ALA A 27 -4.57 9.71 -0.06
C ALA A 27 -4.75 8.25 -0.50
N VAL A 28 -3.71 7.65 -1.09
CA VAL A 28 -3.71 6.23 -1.47
C VAL A 28 -3.89 5.35 -0.23
N VAL A 29 -3.13 5.59 0.85
CA VAL A 29 -3.26 4.77 2.08
C VAL A 29 -4.60 5.04 2.76
N ALA A 30 -5.05 6.28 2.87
CA ALA A 30 -6.33 6.65 3.48
C ALA A 30 -7.54 6.03 2.74
N LEU A 31 -7.41 5.78 1.43
CA LEU A 31 -8.43 5.06 0.67
C LEU A 31 -8.29 3.55 0.79
N LEU A 32 -7.08 2.99 0.73
CA LEU A 32 -6.88 1.54 0.68
C LEU A 32 -6.91 0.86 2.06
N LEU A 33 -6.42 1.52 3.11
CA LEU A 33 -6.36 0.92 4.46
C LEU A 33 -7.76 0.60 5.01
N PRO A 34 -8.78 1.47 4.89
CA PRO A 34 -10.16 1.15 5.29
C PRO A 34 -10.74 -0.07 4.55
N LEU A 35 -10.33 -0.29 3.29
CA LEU A 35 -10.79 -1.45 2.51
C LEU A 35 -10.25 -2.76 3.10
N VAL A 36 -9.07 -2.77 3.71
CA VAL A 36 -8.52 -3.99 4.35
C VAL A 36 -9.47 -4.51 5.43
N PHE A 37 -10.04 -3.61 6.23
CA PHE A 37 -10.98 -3.98 7.30
C PHE A 37 -12.32 -4.51 6.77
N LEU A 38 -12.74 -4.05 5.58
CA LEU A 38 -14.00 -4.47 4.95
C LEU A 38 -13.84 -5.78 4.15
N LEU A 39 -12.69 -5.98 3.50
CA LEU A 39 -12.42 -7.15 2.66
C LEU A 39 -11.96 -8.37 3.47
N TRP A 40 -11.25 -8.16 4.58
CA TRP A 40 -10.77 -9.22 5.47
C TRP A 40 -11.36 -9.06 6.88
N PRO A 41 -12.59 -9.53 7.10
CA PRO A 41 -13.22 -9.48 8.42
C PRO A 41 -12.45 -10.32 9.44
N MET A 42 -12.42 -9.85 10.70
CA MET A 42 -11.62 -10.41 11.81
C MET A 42 -11.86 -11.92 12.04
N ARG A 43 -13.07 -12.41 11.71
CA ARG A 43 -13.50 -13.78 11.95
C ARG A 43 -13.93 -14.40 10.63
N SER A 44 -13.08 -15.25 10.06
CA SER A 44 -13.47 -16.18 9.01
C SER A 44 -14.41 -17.22 9.61
N ARG A 45 -15.69 -16.87 9.79
CA ARG A 45 -16.72 -17.85 10.11
C ARG A 45 -18.02 -17.47 9.41
N GLN A 46 -18.21 -18.19 8.30
CA GLN A 46 -19.41 -18.28 7.45
C GLN A 46 -19.63 -17.12 6.48
N GLN A 47 -19.74 -17.48 5.20
CA GLN A 47 -20.10 -16.67 4.04
C GLN A 47 -21.45 -15.93 4.16
N GLU A 48 -22.19 -16.12 5.25
CA GLU A 48 -23.57 -15.67 5.41
C GLU A 48 -23.80 -14.74 6.62
N GLN A 49 -22.77 -14.39 7.39
CA GLN A 49 -22.94 -13.42 8.48
C GLN A 49 -22.58 -11.99 8.04
N PRO A 50 -23.38 -10.99 8.42
CA PRO A 50 -23.08 -9.60 8.13
C PRO A 50 -21.74 -9.19 8.75
N ILE A 51 -21.04 -8.27 8.09
CA ILE A 51 -19.77 -7.71 8.56
C ILE A 51 -19.96 -7.21 10.01
N PRO A 52 -19.12 -7.64 10.98
CA PRO A 52 -19.22 -7.20 12.35
C PRO A 52 -19.15 -5.67 12.43
N TRP A 53 -19.99 -5.05 13.26
CA TRP A 53 -20.03 -3.59 13.43
C TRP A 53 -18.68 -2.98 13.83
N TYR A 54 -17.82 -3.74 14.50
CA TYR A 54 -16.44 -3.35 14.82
C TYR A 54 -15.58 -3.09 13.58
N ASP A 55 -15.77 -3.85 12.49
CA ASP A 55 -14.98 -3.68 11.26
C ASP A 55 -15.38 -2.41 10.52
N TYR A 56 -16.67 -2.03 10.56
CA TYR A 56 -17.13 -0.73 10.09
C TYR A 56 -16.56 0.43 10.92
N LEU A 57 -16.51 0.28 12.25
CA LEU A 57 -15.95 1.30 13.14
C LEU A 57 -14.45 1.47 12.88
N LEU A 58 -13.70 0.38 12.74
CA LEU A 58 -12.27 0.41 12.41
C LEU A 58 -12.01 1.03 11.03
N SER A 59 -12.82 0.67 10.04
CA SER A 59 -12.75 1.25 8.70
C SER A 59 -13.01 2.76 8.73
N ALA A 60 -14.05 3.20 9.44
CA ALA A 60 -14.37 4.62 9.61
C ALA A 60 -13.28 5.37 10.39
N ALA A 61 -12.77 4.80 11.48
CA ALA A 61 -11.68 5.39 12.26
C ALA A 61 -10.41 5.55 11.41
N THR A 62 -10.08 4.54 10.62
CA THR A 62 -8.96 4.58 9.68
C THR A 62 -9.12 5.67 8.63
N LEU A 63 -10.33 5.79 8.07
CA LEU A 63 -10.63 6.79 7.05
C LEU A 63 -10.58 8.22 7.63
N LEU A 64 -11.06 8.41 8.87
CA LEU A 64 -10.98 9.69 9.56
C LEU A 64 -9.54 10.09 9.89
N VAL A 65 -8.75 9.17 10.45
CA VAL A 65 -7.35 9.43 10.80
C VAL A 65 -6.50 9.61 9.55
N GLY A 66 -6.67 8.76 8.53
CA GLY A 66 -6.00 8.92 7.23
C GLY A 66 -6.39 10.23 6.54
N GLY A 67 -7.68 10.61 6.58
CA GLY A 67 -8.16 11.88 6.06
C GLY A 67 -7.55 13.10 6.76
N TYR A 68 -7.32 13.01 8.07
CA TYR A 68 -6.59 14.05 8.82
C TYR A 68 -5.15 14.23 8.28
N PHE A 69 -4.43 13.14 8.00
CA PHE A 69 -3.08 13.21 7.42
C PHE A 69 -3.09 13.74 5.97
N VAL A 70 -4.08 13.38 5.16
CA VAL A 70 -4.24 13.93 3.79
C VAL A 70 -4.47 15.44 3.83
N TYR A 71 -5.32 15.93 4.74
CA TYR A 71 -5.60 17.35 4.89
C TYR A 71 -4.39 18.13 5.41
N ASN A 72 -3.63 17.53 6.35
CA ASN A 72 -2.45 18.16 6.94
C ASN A 72 -1.13 17.81 6.22
N ALA A 73 -1.17 17.23 5.01
CA ALA A 73 0.04 16.79 4.31
C ALA A 73 1.02 17.94 4.02
N VAL A 74 0.50 19.12 3.65
CA VAL A 74 1.29 20.34 3.42
C VAL A 74 2.00 20.81 4.71
N PRO A 75 1.28 21.10 5.82
CA PRO A 75 1.94 21.52 7.05
C PRO A 75 2.85 20.45 7.66
N ILE A 76 2.59 19.16 7.45
CA ILE A 76 3.48 18.08 7.91
C ILE A 76 4.88 18.23 7.31
N LEU A 77 4.97 18.53 6.01
CA LEU A 77 6.24 18.73 5.31
C LEU A 77 6.85 20.10 5.63
N GLU A 78 6.08 21.18 5.47
CA GLU A 78 6.61 22.55 5.60
C GLU A 78 7.05 22.89 7.02
N ARG A 79 6.38 22.32 8.03
CA ARG A 79 6.67 22.58 9.45
C ARG A 79 7.47 21.45 10.10
N GLY A 80 7.84 20.41 9.35
CA GLY A 80 8.65 19.30 9.85
C GLY A 80 7.99 18.56 11.02
N TRP A 81 6.69 18.23 10.91
CA TRP A 81 5.95 17.57 11.98
C TRP A 81 6.51 16.18 12.32
N ALA A 82 7.35 15.58 11.45
CA ALA A 82 8.09 14.37 11.80
C ALA A 82 9.01 14.54 13.03
N PHE A 83 9.38 15.77 13.40
CA PHE A 83 10.24 16.07 14.56
C PHE A 83 9.54 16.88 15.65
N SER A 84 8.54 17.69 15.29
CA SER A 84 7.77 18.51 16.23
C SER A 84 6.32 18.68 15.74
N ALA A 85 5.45 17.77 16.15
CA ALA A 85 4.05 17.74 15.78
C ALA A 85 3.15 18.34 16.89
N PRO A 86 1.99 18.91 16.55
CA PRO A 86 0.96 19.25 17.53
C PRO A 86 0.45 17.99 18.26
N GLU A 87 0.02 18.13 19.52
CA GLU A 87 -0.48 17.02 20.33
C GLU A 87 -1.56 16.18 19.62
N ILE A 88 -2.50 16.83 18.92
CA ILE A 88 -3.56 16.17 18.15
C ILE A 88 -2.97 15.23 17.09
N ALA A 89 -1.90 15.66 16.43
CA ALA A 89 -1.26 14.88 15.38
C ALA A 89 -0.47 13.70 15.97
N ILE A 90 0.10 13.84 17.18
CA ILE A 90 0.75 12.74 17.91
C ILE A 90 -0.28 11.65 18.26
N TYR A 91 -1.44 12.03 18.80
CA TYR A 91 -2.51 11.05 19.09
C TYR A 91 -3.03 10.38 17.82
N ALA A 92 -3.18 11.14 16.72
CA ALA A 92 -3.53 10.59 15.41
C ALA A 92 -2.46 9.60 14.92
N SER A 93 -1.17 9.88 15.14
CA SER A 93 -0.06 8.99 14.79
C SER A 93 -0.12 7.66 15.54
N TYR A 94 -0.40 7.67 16.84
CA TYR A 94 -0.59 6.44 17.60
C TYR A 94 -1.74 5.60 17.06
N ALA A 95 -2.90 6.23 16.83
CA ALA A 95 -4.06 5.55 16.28
C ALA A 95 -3.72 4.94 14.90
N TYR A 96 -3.10 5.72 14.02
CA TYR A 96 -2.77 5.27 12.67
C TYR A 96 -1.76 4.13 12.65
N TRP A 97 -0.72 4.22 13.49
CA TRP A 97 0.28 3.17 13.63
C TRP A 97 -0.32 1.84 14.10
N LEU A 98 -1.17 1.87 15.13
CA LEU A 98 -1.86 0.66 15.61
C LEU A 98 -2.82 0.09 14.57
N LEU A 99 -3.57 0.94 13.87
CA LEU A 99 -4.48 0.53 12.79
C LEU A 99 -3.72 -0.14 11.65
N ILE A 100 -2.52 0.33 11.30
CA ILE A 100 -1.69 -0.27 10.26
C ILE A 100 -1.15 -1.64 10.69
N ILE A 101 -0.70 -1.81 11.93
CA ILE A 101 -0.27 -3.12 12.44
C ILE A 101 -1.45 -4.11 12.42
N GLU A 102 -2.64 -3.68 12.83
CA GLU A 102 -3.84 -4.50 12.80
C GLU A 102 -4.28 -4.84 11.37
N ALA A 103 -4.19 -3.88 10.43
CA ALA A 103 -4.42 -4.13 9.01
C ALA A 103 -3.41 -5.14 8.44
N ALA A 104 -2.13 -5.03 8.82
CA ALA A 104 -1.08 -5.98 8.44
C ALA A 104 -1.36 -7.39 9.00
N ARG A 105 -1.88 -7.49 10.23
CA ARG A 105 -2.32 -8.76 10.83
C ARG A 105 -3.46 -9.41 10.05
N ARG A 106 -4.38 -8.60 9.52
CA ARG A 106 -5.54 -9.09 8.75
C ARG A 106 -5.16 -9.51 7.33
N ALA A 107 -4.38 -8.69 6.63
CA ALA A 107 -3.97 -8.97 5.25
C ALA A 107 -2.86 -10.02 5.15
N GLY A 108 -1.86 -9.94 6.04
CA GLY A 108 -0.66 -10.77 6.03
C GLY A 108 -0.63 -11.89 7.07
N GLY A 109 -1.61 -11.94 7.97
CA GLY A 109 -1.66 -12.89 9.06
C GLY A 109 -0.78 -12.52 10.26
N LEU A 110 -0.83 -13.36 11.30
CA LEU A 110 -0.11 -13.16 12.56
C LEU A 110 1.41 -13.00 12.38
N PRO A 111 2.11 -13.81 11.54
CA PRO A 111 3.57 -13.71 11.44
C PRO A 111 4.05 -12.33 10.96
N ILE A 112 3.36 -11.75 9.98
CA ILE A 112 3.69 -10.43 9.44
C ILE A 112 3.48 -9.34 10.49
N ALA A 113 2.39 -9.41 11.25
CA ALA A 113 2.12 -8.45 12.32
C ALA A 113 3.15 -8.51 13.45
N ILE A 114 3.61 -9.71 13.83
CA ILE A 114 4.65 -9.86 14.86
C ILE A 114 5.96 -9.24 14.37
N ILE A 115 6.39 -9.57 13.15
CA ILE A 115 7.62 -9.02 12.56
C ILE A 115 7.51 -7.49 12.47
N ALA A 116 6.43 -6.97 11.87
CA ALA A 116 6.20 -5.54 11.75
C ALA A 116 6.16 -4.84 13.12
N GLY A 117 5.48 -5.43 14.10
CA GLY A 117 5.40 -4.91 15.47
C GLY A 117 6.77 -4.83 16.14
N VAL A 118 7.54 -5.91 16.11
CA VAL A 118 8.89 -5.97 16.72
C VAL A 118 9.83 -4.95 16.08
N PHE A 119 9.89 -4.89 14.74
CA PHE A 119 10.74 -3.92 14.05
C PHE A 119 10.25 -2.48 14.21
N SER A 120 8.94 -2.24 14.32
CA SER A 120 8.42 -0.90 14.59
C SER A 120 8.74 -0.39 16.00
N LEU A 121 8.85 -1.30 16.98
CA LEU A 121 9.24 -0.95 18.35
C LEU A 121 10.76 -0.84 18.53
N TYR A 122 11.55 -1.22 17.53
CA TYR A 122 13.01 -1.19 17.58
C TYR A 122 13.61 0.16 18.04
N PRO A 123 13.15 1.33 17.55
CA PRO A 123 13.74 2.62 17.93
C PRO A 123 13.63 2.94 19.44
N LEU A 124 12.71 2.30 20.16
CA LEU A 124 12.52 2.48 21.61
C LEU A 124 13.61 1.78 22.44
N VAL A 125 14.21 0.72 21.90
CA VAL A 125 15.18 -0.14 22.60
C VAL A 125 16.55 -0.12 21.92
N ALA A 126 16.74 0.76 20.94
CA ALA A 126 17.92 0.78 20.08
C ALA A 126 19.22 1.12 20.82
N ASP A 127 19.13 1.72 22.02
CA ASP A 127 20.25 2.05 22.89
C ASP A 127 20.79 0.85 23.67
N ILE A 128 19.91 -0.10 24.04
CA ILE A 128 20.24 -1.29 24.82
C ILE A 128 20.89 -2.37 23.94
N VAL A 129 20.65 -2.36 22.63
CA VAL A 129 21.15 -3.40 21.72
C VAL A 129 22.64 -3.18 21.44
N PRO A 130 23.54 -4.07 21.91
CA PRO A 130 24.97 -3.91 21.68
C PRO A 130 25.35 -4.39 20.27
N GLY A 131 26.20 -3.62 19.59
CA GLY A 131 26.76 -3.99 18.29
C GLY A 131 26.53 -2.94 17.20
N PRO A 132 26.77 -3.27 15.92
CA PRO A 132 26.73 -2.31 14.81
C PRO A 132 25.32 -1.77 14.48
N ILE A 133 24.29 -2.32 15.11
CA ILE A 133 22.90 -1.91 14.94
C ILE A 133 22.45 -0.89 16.00
N GLN A 134 23.27 -0.60 17.02
CA GLN A 134 22.94 0.37 18.06
C GLN A 134 22.62 1.74 17.45
N ALA A 135 21.55 2.37 17.94
CA ALA A 135 21.14 3.70 17.50
C ALA A 135 20.70 4.56 18.69
N PHE A 136 20.52 5.86 18.44
CA PHE A 136 19.97 6.76 19.45
C PHE A 136 18.53 6.36 19.79
N PRO A 137 18.18 6.29 21.08
CA PRO A 137 16.83 5.92 21.48
C PRO A 137 15.86 7.04 21.11
N SER A 138 14.70 6.64 20.61
CA SER A 138 13.59 7.55 20.33
C SER A 138 12.48 7.34 21.35
N THR A 139 11.83 8.44 21.77
CA THR A 139 10.62 8.35 22.60
C THR A 139 9.46 7.74 21.80
N LEU A 140 8.45 7.21 22.51
CA LEU A 140 7.24 6.64 21.88
C LEU A 140 6.56 7.64 20.94
N GLU A 141 6.52 8.91 21.32
CA GLU A 141 5.97 10.02 20.52
C GLU A 141 6.75 10.18 19.22
N GLN A 142 8.08 10.29 19.31
CA GLN A 142 8.95 10.43 18.14
C GLN A 142 8.86 9.22 17.22
N THR A 143 8.79 8.00 17.76
CA THR A 143 8.64 6.78 16.96
C THR A 143 7.32 6.77 16.19
N ALA A 144 6.20 7.12 16.84
CA ALA A 144 4.90 7.16 16.17
C ALA A 144 4.82 8.28 15.11
N MET A 145 5.35 9.46 15.43
CA MET A 145 5.47 10.57 14.47
C MET A 145 6.31 10.15 13.27
N TYR A 146 7.48 9.55 13.50
CA TYR A 146 8.35 9.09 12.42
C TYR A 146 7.66 8.03 11.56
N HIS A 147 6.99 7.04 12.16
CA HIS A 147 6.29 6.01 11.40
C HIS A 147 5.23 6.58 10.45
N THR A 148 4.48 7.57 10.91
CA THR A 148 3.29 8.08 10.20
C THR A 148 3.56 9.30 9.34
N MET A 149 4.49 10.16 9.74
CA MET A 149 4.79 11.44 9.09
C MET A 149 6.06 11.42 8.24
N SER A 150 6.95 10.44 8.42
CA SER A 150 8.17 10.30 7.61
C SER A 150 7.90 9.57 6.29
N THR A 151 8.60 9.97 5.24
CA THR A 151 8.63 9.28 3.94
C THR A 151 9.45 8.00 3.94
N GLU A 152 10.20 7.73 5.00
CA GLU A 152 11.12 6.58 5.06
C GLU A 152 10.51 5.34 5.71
N SER A 153 9.37 5.49 6.40
CA SER A 153 8.76 4.42 7.18
C SER A 153 7.53 3.81 6.51
N ILE A 154 6.32 4.03 7.02
CA ILE A 154 5.09 3.51 6.39
C ILE A 154 4.96 4.03 4.95
N MET A 155 5.34 5.30 4.73
CA MET A 155 5.32 5.95 3.42
C MET A 155 6.57 5.65 2.57
N GLY A 156 7.32 4.61 2.94
CA GLY A 156 8.59 4.22 2.34
C GLY A 156 8.50 3.72 0.90
N VAL A 157 9.66 3.31 0.40
CA VAL A 157 9.89 2.84 -0.97
C VAL A 157 8.83 1.83 -1.48
N PRO A 158 8.38 0.83 -0.71
CA PRO A 158 7.37 -0.12 -1.20
C PRO A 158 6.04 0.55 -1.55
N LEU A 159 5.58 1.49 -0.72
CA LEU A 159 4.34 2.23 -0.97
C LEU A 159 4.51 3.16 -2.17
N GLN A 160 5.64 3.87 -2.26
CA GLN A 160 5.93 4.78 -3.36
C GLN A 160 5.97 4.04 -4.70
N ALA A 161 6.64 2.89 -4.75
CA ALA A 161 6.66 2.02 -5.93
C ALA A 161 5.27 1.50 -6.29
N PHE A 162 4.45 1.13 -5.30
CA PHE A 162 3.06 0.72 -5.53
C PHE A 162 2.23 1.88 -6.12
N ALA A 163 2.27 3.06 -5.49
CA ALA A 163 1.46 4.20 -5.88
C ALA A 163 1.89 4.80 -7.22
N GLY A 164 3.20 4.89 -7.49
CA GLY A 164 3.75 5.48 -8.70
C GLY A 164 3.76 4.54 -9.91
N LEU A 165 4.11 3.26 -9.72
CA LEU A 165 4.28 2.32 -10.84
C LEU A 165 3.09 1.38 -10.99
N VAL A 166 2.72 0.66 -9.93
CA VAL A 166 1.72 -0.43 -10.02
C VAL A 166 0.35 0.11 -10.44
N ILE A 167 -0.07 1.25 -9.86
CA ILE A 167 -1.33 1.87 -10.23
C ILE A 167 -1.32 2.34 -11.69
N GLY A 168 -0.19 2.89 -12.17
CA GLY A 168 -0.03 3.29 -13.58
C GLY A 168 -0.18 2.12 -14.54
N PHE A 169 0.48 0.99 -14.24
CA PHE A 169 0.35 -0.24 -15.03
C PHE A 169 -1.08 -0.83 -14.98
N LEU A 170 -1.77 -0.74 -13.85
CA LEU A 170 -3.17 -1.16 -13.73
C LEU A 170 -4.09 -0.34 -14.63
N VAL A 171 -3.96 0.99 -14.62
CA VAL A 171 -4.73 1.89 -15.49
C VAL A 171 -4.46 1.57 -16.96
N PHE A 172 -3.18 1.50 -17.35
CA PHE A 172 -2.80 1.17 -18.71
C PHE A 172 -3.32 -0.21 -19.13
N GLY A 173 -3.22 -1.21 -18.25
CA GLY A 173 -3.72 -2.56 -18.48
C GLY A 173 -5.23 -2.60 -18.73
N VAL A 174 -6.02 -1.85 -17.95
CA VAL A 174 -7.47 -1.75 -18.14
C VAL A 174 -7.81 -1.06 -19.46
N VAL A 175 -7.12 0.03 -19.79
CA VAL A 175 -7.31 0.72 -21.08
C VAL A 175 -6.96 -0.20 -22.25
N LEU A 176 -5.84 -0.93 -22.18
CA LEU A 176 -5.41 -1.88 -23.21
C LEU A 176 -6.39 -3.07 -23.35
N GLN A 177 -6.97 -3.53 -22.24
CA GLN A 177 -7.97 -4.58 -22.27
C GLN A 177 -9.28 -4.10 -22.91
N LYS A 178 -9.70 -2.86 -22.63
CA LYS A 178 -10.92 -2.25 -23.19
C LYS A 178 -10.76 -1.80 -24.64
N SER A 179 -9.58 -1.36 -25.06
CA SER A 179 -9.29 -0.98 -26.44
C SER A 179 -9.17 -2.19 -27.40
N GLY A 180 -9.21 -3.41 -26.87
CA GLY A 180 -9.06 -4.64 -27.66
C GLY A 180 -7.61 -5.06 -27.88
N GLY A 181 -6.62 -4.27 -27.43
CA GLY A 181 -5.19 -4.61 -27.49
C GLY A 181 -4.87 -5.91 -26.75
N GLY A 182 -5.53 -6.17 -25.62
CA GLY A 182 -5.38 -7.44 -24.89
C GLY A 182 -5.80 -8.67 -25.71
N LYS A 183 -6.90 -8.57 -26.49
CA LYS A 183 -7.34 -9.65 -27.39
C LYS A 183 -6.41 -9.79 -28.59
N PHE A 184 -5.95 -8.68 -29.16
CA PHE A 184 -4.99 -8.68 -30.26
C PHE A 184 -3.68 -9.38 -29.89
N LEU A 185 -3.12 -9.10 -28.70
CA LEU A 185 -1.89 -9.74 -28.21
C LEU A 185 -2.07 -11.26 -28.00
N LEU A 186 -3.18 -11.67 -27.37
CA LEU A 186 -3.51 -13.09 -27.18
C LEU A 186 -3.70 -13.85 -28.50
N ILE A 187 -4.43 -13.28 -29.46
CA ILE A 187 -4.67 -13.92 -30.77
C ILE A 187 -3.37 -14.01 -31.58
N SER A 188 -2.51 -12.99 -31.52
CA SER A 188 -1.25 -12.95 -32.27
C SER A 188 -0.24 -13.97 -31.72
N LEU A 189 -0.16 -14.10 -30.40
CA LEU A 189 0.64 -15.14 -29.74
C LEU A 189 0.11 -16.54 -30.06
N LEU A 190 -1.21 -16.75 -30.03
CA LEU A 190 -1.81 -18.02 -30.40
C LEU A 190 -1.49 -18.39 -31.86
N HIS A 191 -1.61 -17.45 -32.79
CA HIS A 191 -1.22 -17.68 -34.18
C HIS A 191 0.27 -18.01 -34.31
N CYS A 192 1.14 -17.30 -33.60
CA CYS A 192 2.59 -17.59 -33.61
C CYS A 192 2.89 -19.00 -33.08
N LEU A 193 2.22 -19.41 -32.00
CA LEU A 193 2.42 -20.72 -31.38
C LEU A 193 1.86 -21.87 -32.24
N VAL A 194 0.73 -21.65 -32.91
CA VAL A 194 0.19 -22.58 -33.92
C VAL A 194 1.13 -22.70 -35.11
N MET A 195 1.66 -21.58 -35.62
CA MET A 195 2.63 -21.59 -36.73
C MET A 195 3.94 -22.28 -36.32
N TYR A 196 4.42 -22.07 -35.09
CA TYR A 196 5.59 -22.78 -34.56
C TYR A 196 5.35 -24.28 -34.42
N ALA A 197 4.21 -24.70 -33.86
CA ALA A 197 3.84 -26.10 -33.74
C ALA A 197 3.64 -26.79 -35.10
N ALA A 198 3.12 -26.06 -36.09
CA ALA A 198 2.98 -26.55 -37.47
C ALA A 198 4.32 -26.62 -38.22
N ALA A 199 5.30 -25.80 -37.84
CA ALA A 199 6.64 -25.79 -38.43
C ALA A 199 7.60 -26.85 -37.85
N GLN A 200 7.22 -27.55 -36.77
CA GLN A 200 8.02 -28.64 -36.20
C GLN A 200 7.92 -29.90 -37.09
N PRO A 201 9.04 -30.44 -37.61
CA PRO A 201 9.01 -31.68 -38.38
C PRO A 201 8.58 -32.83 -37.47
N ARG A 202 7.55 -33.58 -37.88
CA ARG A 202 7.14 -34.82 -37.19
C ARG A 202 8.32 -35.78 -37.23
N TYR A 203 9.01 -35.97 -36.11
CA TYR A 203 9.92 -37.10 -35.93
C TYR A 203 9.08 -38.38 -36.01
N GLN A 204 9.03 -38.97 -37.21
CA GLN A 204 8.48 -40.29 -37.43
C GLN A 204 9.38 -41.28 -36.69
N PHE A 205 8.86 -41.87 -35.61
CA PHE A 205 9.44 -43.08 -35.05
C PHE A 205 9.31 -44.19 -36.10
N SER A 206 10.40 -44.45 -36.83
CA SER A 206 10.55 -45.67 -37.61
C SER A 206 10.82 -46.81 -36.63
N PRO A 207 9.99 -47.86 -36.56
CA PRO A 207 10.33 -49.04 -35.76
C PRO A 207 11.53 -49.71 -36.42
N ALA A 208 12.62 -49.81 -35.68
CA ALA A 208 13.81 -50.54 -36.11
C ALA A 208 13.42 -52.01 -36.34
N ALA A 209 13.51 -52.45 -37.59
CA ALA A 209 13.45 -53.84 -38.02
C ALA A 209 14.76 -54.18 -38.72
#